data_AF-A0A1T4SE83-F1
#
_entry.id   AF-A0A1T4SE83-F1
#
_cell.length_a   1.000
_cell.length_b   1.000
_cell.length_c   1.000
_cell.angle_alpha   90.00
_cell.angle_beta   90.00
_cell.angle_gamma   90.00
#
_symmetry.space_group_name_H-M   'P 1'
#
loop_
_entity.id
_entity.type
_entity.pdbx_description
1 polymer ?
#
loop_
_entity_poly.entity_id
_entity_poly.type
_entity_poly.pdbx_seq_one_letter_code
_entity_poly.pdbx_strand_id
1 'polypeptide(L)'
;MKIKLDKKDYLRSILTDTSPSDVPSIFSNEGFYINSKIYDLCDDEVESYSYIKEIFEEYINDKGRVSALVPFKYKIYKDGKSLRGLSLLHPSSQFQIANLYKEYSPILNNLCTKSKFSIRAPVKVSNSFCIKSDARSVSNDYKIFDVDTIDSELYKRTASSYFAYKGVTRLYKLYNSSRYIDLEKKYSNMWMLDISNCFNSIYTHSIGWAINNKEYSKFYASKRVFHISEKIDS
;
A
#
# COMPACT_ATOMS: atom_id res chain seq x y z
N MET A 1 -19.84 -0.98 -17.42
CA MET A 1 -19.43 -2.41 -17.38
C MET A 1 -18.72 -2.68 -16.06
N LYS A 2 -19.15 -3.70 -15.30
CA LYS A 2 -18.50 -4.11 -14.04
C LYS A 2 -17.37 -5.08 -14.35
N ILE A 3 -16.14 -4.72 -14.02
CA ILE A 3 -14.97 -5.60 -14.19
C ILE A 3 -14.70 -6.27 -12.85
N LYS A 4 -14.65 -7.61 -12.86
CA LYS A 4 -14.24 -8.39 -11.69
C LYS A 4 -12.72 -8.45 -11.64
N LEU A 5 -12.16 -8.19 -10.47
CA LEU A 5 -10.74 -8.32 -10.19
C LEU A 5 -10.48 -9.71 -9.63
N ASP A 6 -9.37 -10.33 -10.02
CA ASP A 6 -8.92 -11.54 -9.37
C ASP A 6 -8.42 -11.21 -7.95
N LYS A 7 -8.99 -11.87 -6.95
CA LYS A 7 -8.59 -11.71 -5.55
C LYS A 7 -7.27 -12.42 -5.24
N LYS A 8 -6.92 -13.44 -6.03
CA LYS A 8 -5.67 -14.19 -5.88
C LYS A 8 -4.49 -13.44 -6.46
N ASP A 9 -4.73 -12.43 -7.30
CA ASP A 9 -3.71 -11.58 -7.88
C ASP A 9 -3.17 -10.56 -6.86
N TYR A 10 -2.29 -11.06 -5.99
CA TYR A 10 -1.64 -10.25 -4.96
C TYR A 10 -0.61 -9.27 -5.56
N LEU A 11 0.00 -9.61 -6.69
CA LEU A 11 0.98 -8.78 -7.41
C LEU A 11 0.39 -7.46 -7.91
N ARG A 12 -0.94 -7.36 -8.02
CA ARG A 12 -1.65 -6.11 -8.28
C ARG A 12 -1.28 -4.99 -7.30
N SER A 13 -0.85 -5.32 -6.08
CA SER A 13 -0.38 -4.32 -5.13
C SER A 13 0.76 -3.46 -5.68
N ILE A 14 1.61 -4.01 -6.55
CA ILE A 14 2.69 -3.28 -7.24
C ILE A 14 2.11 -2.10 -8.04
N LEU A 15 0.93 -2.27 -8.64
CA LEU A 15 0.25 -1.24 -9.42
C LEU A 15 -0.53 -0.26 -8.54
N THR A 16 -1.15 -0.74 -7.46
CA THR A 16 -2.09 0.05 -6.67
C THR A 16 -1.46 0.81 -5.51
N ASP A 17 -0.39 0.28 -4.92
CA ASP A 17 0.28 0.90 -3.76
C ASP A 17 1.31 1.94 -4.18
N THR A 18 1.68 1.96 -5.46
CA THR A 18 2.37 3.09 -6.07
C THR A 18 1.32 4.05 -6.63
N SER A 19 0.84 4.95 -5.77
CA SER A 19 -0.15 5.94 -6.20
C SER A 19 0.41 6.74 -7.38
N PRO A 20 -0.34 6.88 -8.49
CA PRO A 20 0.13 7.67 -9.64
C PRO A 20 0.32 9.16 -9.30
N SER A 21 -0.23 9.65 -8.17
CA SER A 21 0.02 11.01 -7.66
C SER A 21 1.41 11.17 -7.05
N ASP A 22 2.03 10.05 -6.68
CA ASP A 22 3.24 9.96 -5.88
C ASP A 22 4.43 9.45 -6.72
N VAL A 23 4.29 9.49 -8.06
CA VAL A 23 5.31 9.09 -9.03
C VAL A 23 5.46 10.16 -10.13
N PRO A 24 6.64 10.29 -10.78
CA PRO A 24 6.80 11.15 -11.94
C PRO A 24 5.89 10.73 -13.09
N SER A 25 5.45 11.67 -13.93
CA SER A 25 4.56 11.38 -15.07
C SER A 25 5.12 10.36 -16.08
N ILE A 26 6.45 10.20 -16.12
CA ILE A 26 7.14 9.24 -17.01
C ILE A 26 7.26 7.83 -16.41
N PHE A 27 6.89 7.64 -15.14
CA PHE A 27 7.07 6.37 -14.44
C PHE A 27 5.79 5.54 -14.45
N SER A 28 5.93 4.25 -14.74
CA SER A 28 4.86 3.26 -14.64
C SER A 28 5.40 1.93 -14.12
N ASN A 29 4.64 1.30 -13.23
CA ASN A 29 4.92 -0.02 -12.68
C ASN A 29 4.35 -1.17 -13.51
N GLU A 30 3.72 -0.88 -14.65
CA GLU A 30 3.07 -1.88 -15.51
C GLU A 30 4.04 -2.96 -16.00
N GLY A 31 5.24 -2.57 -16.47
CA GLY A 31 6.26 -3.51 -16.90
C GLY A 31 6.78 -4.39 -15.77
N PHE A 32 6.97 -3.82 -14.57
CA PHE A 32 7.42 -4.58 -13.41
C PHE A 32 6.34 -5.58 -12.94
N TYR A 33 5.06 -5.18 -12.96
CA TYR A 33 3.95 -6.07 -12.70
C TYR A 33 3.88 -7.23 -13.70
N ILE A 34 3.97 -6.96 -15.01
CA ILE A 34 3.95 -7.99 -16.05
C ILE A 34 5.09 -9.00 -15.83
N ASN A 35 6.32 -8.52 -15.63
CA ASN A 35 7.47 -9.40 -15.40
C ASN A 35 7.34 -10.20 -14.09
N SER A 36 6.76 -9.60 -13.04
CA SER A 36 6.47 -10.31 -11.79
C SER A 36 5.43 -11.41 -11.96
N LYS A 37 4.41 -11.19 -12.82
CA LYS A 37 3.41 -12.21 -13.16
C LYS A 37 4.03 -13.35 -13.96
N ILE A 38 4.91 -13.03 -14.91
CA ILE A 38 5.67 -14.06 -15.64
C ILE A 38 6.49 -14.89 -14.66
N TYR A 39 7.22 -14.24 -13.75
CA TYR A 39 7.99 -14.93 -12.71
C TYR A 39 7.13 -15.84 -11.79
N ASP A 40 5.96 -15.39 -11.33
CA ASP A 40 5.07 -16.19 -10.46
C ASP A 40 4.32 -17.31 -11.20
N LEU A 41 4.18 -17.21 -12.53
CA LEU A 41 3.52 -18.22 -13.39
C LEU A 41 4.50 -19.21 -14.03
N CYS A 42 5.78 -18.87 -14.13
CA CYS A 42 6.78 -19.75 -14.71
C CYS A 42 6.99 -20.98 -13.81
N ASP A 43 6.40 -22.10 -14.22
CA ASP A 43 6.88 -23.41 -13.81
C ASP A 43 8.30 -23.63 -14.39
N ASP A 44 9.10 -24.50 -13.75
CA ASP A 44 10.50 -24.77 -14.09
C ASP A 44 10.75 -25.22 -15.55
N GLU A 45 9.70 -25.50 -16.32
CA GLU A 45 9.76 -26.13 -17.65
C GLU A 45 9.72 -25.14 -18.84
N VAL A 46 9.45 -23.84 -18.63
CA VAL A 46 9.31 -22.88 -19.75
C VAL A 46 10.60 -22.09 -20.01
N GLU A 47 11.42 -22.58 -20.94
CA GLU A 47 12.70 -21.95 -21.34
C GLU A 47 12.57 -20.49 -21.82
N SER A 48 11.42 -20.10 -22.37
CA SER A 48 11.23 -18.77 -23.01
C SER A 48 11.38 -17.57 -22.08
N TYR A 49 11.38 -17.78 -20.77
CA TYR A 49 11.49 -16.71 -19.76
C TYR A 49 12.63 -16.91 -18.76
N SER A 50 13.62 -17.75 -19.09
CA SER A 50 14.77 -18.06 -18.22
C SER A 50 15.47 -16.80 -17.70
N TYR A 51 15.71 -15.82 -18.58
CA TYR A 51 16.36 -14.56 -18.22
C TYR A 51 15.57 -13.73 -17.19
N ILE A 52 14.23 -13.74 -17.26
CA ILE A 52 13.40 -13.03 -16.27
C ILE A 52 13.55 -13.70 -14.91
N LYS A 53 13.55 -15.03 -14.89
CA LYS A 53 13.70 -15.81 -13.67
C LYS A 53 15.06 -15.56 -13.02
N GLU A 54 16.14 -15.62 -13.79
CA GLU A 54 17.49 -15.31 -13.32
C GLU A 54 17.57 -13.91 -12.71
N ILE A 55 17.01 -12.89 -13.38
CA ILE A 55 16.98 -11.52 -12.88
C ILE A 55 16.20 -11.43 -11.56
N PHE A 56 15.04 -12.08 -11.47
CA PHE A 56 14.23 -12.04 -10.25
C PHE A 56 14.94 -12.74 -9.10
N GLU A 57 15.56 -13.90 -9.33
CA GLU A 57 16.27 -14.64 -8.29
C GLU A 57 17.54 -13.92 -7.82
N GLU A 58 18.30 -13.30 -8.74
CA GLU A 58 19.56 -12.63 -8.43
C GLU A 58 19.38 -11.21 -7.87
N TYR A 59 18.35 -10.46 -8.29
CA TYR A 59 18.24 -9.03 -7.96
C TYR A 59 16.97 -8.63 -7.20
N ILE A 60 15.87 -9.39 -7.34
CA ILE A 60 14.57 -9.01 -6.76
C ILE A 60 14.25 -9.82 -5.49
N ASN A 61 14.50 -11.12 -5.54
CA ASN A 61 14.21 -12.09 -4.47
C ASN A 61 15.50 -12.61 -3.81
N ASP A 62 16.63 -11.92 -4.02
CA ASP A 62 17.91 -12.31 -3.47
C ASP A 62 17.83 -12.33 -1.93
N LYS A 63 17.84 -13.54 -1.37
CA LYS A 63 17.80 -13.79 0.07
C LYS A 63 19.17 -13.55 0.74
N GLY A 64 20.24 -13.42 -0.05
CA GLY A 64 21.63 -13.35 0.41
C GLY A 64 22.21 -11.94 0.44
N ARG A 65 21.81 -11.04 -0.47
CA ARG A 65 22.19 -9.63 -0.42
C ARG A 65 21.07 -8.80 0.20
N VAL A 66 21.12 -8.68 1.53
CA VAL A 66 20.49 -7.56 2.27
C VAL A 66 21.26 -6.27 1.98
N SER A 67 21.53 -5.98 0.71
CA SER A 67 22.00 -4.68 0.28
C SER A 67 20.82 -3.74 0.51
N ALA A 68 21.03 -2.72 1.34
CA ALA A 68 20.02 -1.74 1.72
C ALA A 68 19.14 -1.41 0.52
N LEU A 69 17.84 -1.73 0.59
CA LEU A 69 16.87 -1.48 -0.46
C LEU A 69 16.65 0.04 -0.56
N VAL A 70 17.56 0.72 -1.26
CA VAL A 70 17.58 2.18 -1.30
C VAL A 70 16.44 2.65 -2.21
N PRO A 71 15.49 3.44 -1.70
CA PRO A 71 14.44 4.00 -2.54
C PRO A 71 15.01 5.07 -3.47
N PHE A 72 14.45 5.18 -4.67
CA PHE A 72 14.82 6.22 -5.62
C PHE A 72 14.21 7.56 -5.19
N LYS A 73 15.06 8.49 -4.75
CA LYS A 73 14.64 9.82 -4.29
C LYS A 73 14.60 10.81 -5.45
N TYR A 74 13.51 11.55 -5.58
CA TYR A 74 13.34 12.58 -6.59
C TYR A 74 12.61 13.81 -6.01
N LYS A 75 12.58 14.92 -6.74
CA LYS A 75 11.96 16.17 -6.29
C LYS A 75 10.88 16.61 -7.27
N ILE A 76 9.76 17.10 -6.76
CA ILE A 76 8.69 17.72 -7.52
C ILE A 76 8.47 19.16 -7.02
N TYR A 77 7.93 20.02 -7.88
CA TYR A 77 7.48 21.34 -7.45
C TYR A 77 6.26 21.20 -6.55
N LYS A 78 6.37 21.70 -5.32
CA LYS A 78 5.23 21.82 -4.39
C LYS A 78 4.48 23.12 -4.65
N ASP A 79 5.25 24.21 -4.74
CA ASP A 79 4.81 25.57 -5.03
C ASP A 79 5.85 26.24 -5.95
N GLY A 80 5.59 27.45 -6.47
CA GLY A 80 6.51 28.16 -7.37
C GLY A 80 7.92 28.46 -6.80
N LYS A 81 8.14 28.23 -5.50
CA LYS A 81 9.43 28.46 -4.82
C LYS A 81 9.99 27.23 -4.10
N SER A 82 9.19 26.19 -3.84
CA SER A 82 9.60 25.08 -2.97
C SER A 82 9.50 23.72 -3.66
N LEU A 83 10.51 22.90 -3.44
CA LEU A 83 10.57 21.52 -3.93
C LEU A 83 10.15 20.57 -2.80
N ARG A 84 9.30 19.60 -3.12
CA ARG A 84 8.97 18.46 -2.27
C ARG A 84 9.80 17.26 -2.71
N GLY A 85 10.55 16.67 -1.78
CA GLY A 85 11.20 15.38 -1.99
C GLY A 85 10.18 14.24 -1.89
N LEU A 86 10.19 13.34 -2.86
CA LEU A 86 9.46 12.09 -2.87
C LEU A 86 10.43 10.93 -3.07
N SER A 87 9.99 9.73 -2.70
CA SER A 87 10.80 8.52 -2.79
C SER A 87 9.96 7.42 -3.42
N LEU A 88 10.48 6.80 -4.47
CA LEU A 88 9.92 5.62 -5.08
C LEU A 88 10.56 4.38 -4.45
N LEU A 89 9.74 3.42 -4.03
CA LEU A 89 10.18 2.18 -3.39
C LEU A 89 11.08 1.36 -4.33
N HIS A 90 12.07 0.67 -3.76
CA HIS A 90 12.90 -0.27 -4.52
C HIS A 90 12.03 -1.44 -5.05
N PRO A 91 12.26 -1.95 -6.28
CA PRO A 91 11.48 -3.06 -6.84
C PRO A 91 11.39 -4.30 -5.93
N SER A 92 12.50 -4.69 -5.30
CA SER A 92 12.51 -5.79 -4.32
C SER A 92 11.61 -5.53 -3.12
N SER A 93 11.59 -4.31 -2.56
CA SER A 93 10.66 -3.94 -1.47
C SER A 93 9.20 -4.01 -1.93
N GLN A 94 8.91 -3.54 -3.14
CA GLN A 94 7.56 -3.62 -3.70
C GLN A 94 7.10 -5.08 -3.86
N PHE A 95 8.00 -5.96 -4.32
CA PHE A 95 7.74 -7.39 -4.43
C PHE A 95 7.55 -8.06 -3.07
N GLN A 96 8.36 -7.70 -2.07
CA GLN A 96 8.19 -8.16 -0.69
C GLN A 96 6.86 -7.73 -0.08
N ILE A 97 6.42 -6.49 -0.32
CA ILE A 97 5.09 -6.01 0.12
C ILE A 97 3.98 -6.85 -0.53
N ALA A 98 4.10 -7.14 -1.84
CA ALA A 98 3.15 -8.02 -2.51
C ALA A 98 3.09 -9.41 -1.86
N ASN A 99 4.24 -10.01 -1.56
CA ASN A 99 4.31 -11.30 -0.86
C ASN A 99 3.74 -11.23 0.57
N LEU A 100 3.98 -10.12 1.30
CA LEU A 100 3.37 -9.88 2.61
C LEU A 100 1.85 -9.83 2.49
N TYR A 101 1.30 -9.17 1.47
CA TYR A 101 -0.13 -9.19 1.23
C TYR A 101 -0.65 -10.58 0.87
N LYS A 102 0.08 -11.36 0.05
CA LYS A 102 -0.28 -12.75 -0.27
C LYS A 102 -0.49 -13.57 1.02
N GLU A 103 0.44 -13.47 1.97
CA GLU A 103 0.46 -14.27 3.18
C GLU A 103 -0.46 -13.72 4.29
N TYR A 104 -0.45 -12.40 4.52
CA TYR A 104 -1.05 -11.78 5.71
C TYR A 104 -2.34 -10.99 5.46
N SER A 105 -2.82 -10.83 4.23
CA SER A 105 -4.07 -10.09 3.96
C SER A 105 -5.26 -10.53 4.82
N PRO A 106 -5.54 -11.83 5.04
CA PRO A 106 -6.65 -12.25 5.89
C PRO A 106 -6.48 -11.81 7.36
N ILE A 107 -5.26 -11.89 7.88
CA ILE A 107 -4.90 -11.51 9.25
C ILE A 107 -5.05 -9.99 9.41
N LEU A 108 -4.52 -9.21 8.47
CA LEU A 108 -4.64 -7.75 8.46
C LEU A 108 -6.11 -7.32 8.50
N ASN A 109 -6.95 -7.88 7.64
CA ASN A 109 -8.38 -7.59 7.60
C ASN A 109 -9.08 -7.94 8.93
N ASN A 110 -8.73 -9.06 9.55
CA ASN A 110 -9.28 -9.46 10.85
C ASN A 110 -8.89 -8.47 11.96
N LEU A 111 -7.60 -8.13 12.07
CA LEU A 111 -7.08 -7.21 13.07
C LEU A 111 -7.66 -5.80 12.92
N CYS A 112 -7.73 -5.29 11.69
CA CYS A 112 -8.34 -3.99 11.38
C CYS A 112 -9.86 -3.93 11.64
N THR A 113 -10.53 -5.09 11.68
CA THR A 113 -11.95 -5.16 12.05
C THR A 113 -12.15 -5.08 13.56
N LYS A 114 -11.21 -5.60 14.37
CA LYS A 114 -11.27 -5.55 15.84
C LYS A 114 -11.09 -4.13 16.39
N SER A 115 -10.21 -3.32 15.79
CA SER A 115 -9.98 -1.94 16.22
C SER A 115 -11.11 -1.00 15.78
N LYS A 116 -11.62 -0.20 16.73
CA LYS A 116 -12.62 0.86 16.49
C LYS A 116 -12.02 2.27 16.45
N PHE A 117 -10.70 2.40 16.64
CA PHE A 117 -10.02 3.69 16.75
C PHE A 117 -9.83 4.37 15.40
N SER A 118 -9.59 3.61 14.33
CA SER A 118 -9.37 4.19 13.01
C SER A 118 -10.68 4.53 12.30
N ILE A 119 -10.74 5.75 11.76
CA ILE A 119 -11.81 6.23 10.88
C ILE A 119 -11.68 5.72 9.43
N ARG A 120 -10.54 5.11 9.08
CA ARG A 120 -10.27 4.50 7.78
C ARG A 120 -9.39 3.26 7.94
N ALA A 121 -9.89 2.10 7.54
CA ALA A 121 -9.16 0.84 7.72
C ALA A 121 -9.49 -0.18 6.61
N PRO A 122 -8.54 -1.05 6.22
CA PRO A 122 -8.80 -2.12 5.26
C PRO A 122 -9.79 -3.13 5.84
N VAL A 123 -10.67 -3.65 4.99
CA VAL A 123 -11.71 -4.63 5.37
C VAL A 123 -11.59 -5.92 4.58
N LYS A 124 -11.30 -5.81 3.28
CA LYS A 124 -11.18 -6.96 2.37
C LYS A 124 -10.25 -6.60 1.22
N VAL A 125 -9.73 -7.61 0.54
CA VAL A 125 -9.07 -7.43 -0.76
C VAL A 125 -10.12 -6.96 -1.78
N SER A 126 -9.79 -5.91 -2.54
CA SER A 126 -10.66 -5.32 -3.57
C SER A 126 -10.97 -6.35 -4.65
N ASN A 127 -12.23 -6.46 -5.06
CA ASN A 127 -12.75 -7.55 -5.88
C ASN A 127 -13.45 -7.11 -7.17
N SER A 128 -13.74 -5.82 -7.34
CA SER A 128 -14.30 -5.30 -8.58
C SER A 128 -14.10 -3.81 -8.71
N PHE A 129 -14.22 -3.30 -9.94
CA PHE A 129 -14.40 -1.86 -10.18
C PHE A 129 -15.35 -1.67 -11.37
N CYS A 130 -15.91 -0.47 -11.54
CA CYS A 130 -16.88 -0.19 -12.58
C CYS A 130 -16.40 0.89 -13.53
N ILE A 131 -16.20 0.52 -14.79
CA ILE A 131 -16.02 1.51 -15.85
C ILE A 131 -17.41 2.04 -16.22
N LYS A 132 -17.67 3.31 -15.89
CA LYS A 132 -18.81 4.06 -16.45
C LYS A 132 -18.56 4.26 -17.95
N SER A 133 -19.44 3.71 -18.77
CA SER A 133 -19.40 3.74 -20.23
C SER A 133 -20.04 5.02 -20.79
N ASP A 134 -19.65 6.18 -20.30
CA ASP A 134 -20.06 7.43 -20.95
C ASP A 134 -19.05 7.74 -22.05
N ALA A 135 -19.42 7.38 -23.28
CA ALA A 135 -18.67 7.65 -24.51
C ALA A 135 -18.44 9.16 -24.80
N ARG A 136 -18.96 10.06 -23.94
CA ARG A 136 -18.79 11.52 -24.03
C ARG A 136 -17.76 12.10 -23.05
N SER A 137 -17.16 11.27 -22.18
CA SER A 137 -16.08 11.68 -21.29
C SER A 137 -14.77 10.97 -21.61
N VAL A 138 -14.43 10.97 -22.91
CA VAL A 138 -13.05 10.89 -23.40
C VAL A 138 -12.39 12.29 -23.31
N SER A 139 -12.83 13.13 -22.38
CA SER A 139 -11.98 14.19 -21.86
C SER A 139 -10.95 13.49 -20.99
N ASN A 140 -9.69 13.56 -21.44
CA ASN A 140 -8.37 13.45 -20.81
C ASN A 140 -8.23 13.38 -19.26
N ASP A 141 -9.19 12.83 -18.52
CA ASP A 141 -9.19 12.82 -17.07
C ASP A 141 -8.25 11.72 -16.62
N TYR A 142 -7.02 12.15 -16.35
CA TYR A 142 -5.97 11.48 -15.61
C TYR A 142 -6.54 10.61 -14.47
N LYS A 143 -5.88 9.47 -14.19
CA LYS A 143 -6.23 8.49 -13.14
C LYS A 143 -6.85 9.20 -11.92
N ILE A 144 -8.12 8.94 -11.61
CA ILE A 144 -8.83 9.59 -10.50
C ILE A 144 -8.17 9.17 -9.18
N PHE A 145 -7.58 10.13 -8.47
CA PHE A 145 -6.86 9.94 -7.22
C PHE A 145 -7.81 9.94 -6.01
N ASP A 146 -8.34 8.78 -5.62
CA ASP A 146 -9.03 8.59 -4.35
C ASP A 146 -8.86 7.14 -3.87
N VAL A 147 -8.92 6.88 -2.56
CA VAL A 147 -8.80 5.51 -1.99
C VAL A 147 -10.10 4.74 -2.19
N ASP A 148 -10.05 3.44 -2.53
CA ASP A 148 -11.28 2.63 -2.69
C ASP A 148 -11.92 2.36 -1.33
N THR A 149 -13.14 2.86 -1.14
CA THR A 149 -14.03 2.41 -0.06
C THR A 149 -14.92 1.27 -0.53
N ILE A 150 -15.49 0.51 0.41
CA ILE A 150 -16.47 -0.55 0.11
C ILE A 150 -17.58 -0.03 -0.82
N ASP A 151 -18.05 1.20 -0.60
CA ASP A 151 -19.12 1.79 -1.42
C ASP A 151 -18.60 2.36 -2.75
N SER A 152 -17.41 2.97 -2.76
CA SER A 152 -16.86 3.60 -3.99
C SER A 152 -16.17 2.63 -4.94
N GLU A 153 -15.80 1.42 -4.47
CA GLU A 153 -15.32 0.30 -5.28
C GLU A 153 -16.26 0.06 -6.49
N LEU A 154 -17.58 0.20 -6.28
CA LEU A 154 -18.60 -0.03 -7.30
C LEU A 154 -18.77 1.09 -8.34
N TYR A 155 -18.10 2.23 -8.19
CA TYR A 155 -18.35 3.41 -9.04
C TYR A 155 -17.09 3.98 -9.71
N LYS A 156 -15.90 3.42 -9.45
CA LYS A 156 -14.63 3.92 -9.97
C LYS A 156 -14.17 3.22 -11.24
N ARG A 157 -13.60 4.02 -12.15
CA ARG A 157 -13.09 3.61 -13.47
C ARG A 157 -11.79 2.80 -13.43
N THR A 158 -11.07 2.81 -12.32
CA THR A 158 -9.79 2.10 -12.15
C THR A 158 -9.69 1.56 -10.73
N ALA A 159 -9.07 0.39 -10.56
CA ALA A 159 -8.73 -0.15 -9.24
C ALA A 159 -7.62 0.72 -8.63
N SER A 160 -7.96 1.54 -7.64
CA SER A 160 -7.05 2.56 -7.09
C SER A 160 -6.33 2.08 -5.84
N SER A 161 -6.83 1.04 -5.16
CA SER A 161 -6.16 0.43 -4.02
C SER A 161 -6.31 -1.09 -3.98
N TYR A 162 -5.31 -1.76 -3.37
CA TYR A 162 -5.32 -3.22 -3.22
C TYR A 162 -6.43 -3.70 -2.29
N PHE A 163 -6.59 -3.04 -1.14
CA PHE A 163 -7.69 -3.27 -0.20
C PHE A 163 -8.88 -2.34 -0.49
N ALA A 164 -10.07 -2.80 -0.13
CA ALA A 164 -11.25 -1.96 0.04
C ALA A 164 -11.31 -1.49 1.51
N TYR A 165 -11.48 -0.19 1.70
CA TYR A 165 -11.45 0.45 3.02
C TYR A 165 -12.86 0.75 3.54
N LYS A 166 -13.06 0.66 4.86
CA LYS A 166 -14.24 1.23 5.54
C LYS A 166 -14.00 2.67 5.95
N GLY A 167 -15.09 3.41 6.18
CA GLY A 167 -15.07 4.75 6.74
C GLY A 167 -14.88 5.83 5.70
N VAL A 168 -14.15 6.90 6.04
CA VAL A 168 -14.04 8.10 5.20
C VAL A 168 -12.77 8.10 4.35
N THR A 169 -12.84 8.51 3.07
CA THR A 169 -11.63 8.64 2.24
C THR A 169 -10.79 9.86 2.59
N ARG A 170 -11.46 10.98 2.90
CA ARG A 170 -10.87 12.28 3.21
C ARG A 170 -11.45 12.81 4.51
N LEU A 171 -10.64 13.52 5.28
CA LEU A 171 -11.00 13.98 6.63
C LEU A 171 -12.23 14.88 6.65
N TYR A 172 -12.40 15.78 5.68
CA TYR A 172 -13.58 16.67 5.62
C TYR A 172 -14.91 15.89 5.54
N LYS A 173 -14.91 14.67 4.98
CA LYS A 173 -16.10 13.82 4.94
C LYS A 173 -16.52 13.35 6.34
N LEU A 174 -15.58 13.25 7.29
CA LEU A 174 -15.90 12.98 8.68
C LEU A 174 -16.61 14.16 9.31
N TYR A 175 -16.07 15.38 9.16
CA TYR A 175 -16.67 16.60 9.73
C TYR A 175 -18.08 16.85 9.18
N ASN A 176 -18.34 16.48 7.93
CA ASN A 176 -19.67 16.59 7.32
C ASN A 176 -20.59 15.39 7.61
N SER A 177 -20.14 14.40 8.38
CA SER A 177 -20.93 13.18 8.65
C SER A 177 -21.90 13.37 9.81
N SER A 178 -23.05 12.69 9.76
CA SER A 178 -23.99 12.60 10.89
C SER A 178 -23.32 12.10 12.16
N ARG A 179 -22.40 11.12 12.02
CA ARG A 179 -21.59 10.62 13.13
C ARG A 179 -20.85 11.72 13.88
N TYR A 180 -20.27 12.69 13.16
CA TYR A 180 -19.56 13.79 13.80
C TYR A 180 -20.52 14.74 14.53
N ILE A 181 -21.67 15.05 13.93
CA ILE A 181 -22.75 15.83 14.57
C ILE A 181 -23.24 15.14 15.86
N ASP A 182 -23.39 13.82 15.85
CA ASP A 182 -23.81 13.05 17.04
C ASP A 182 -22.75 13.09 18.15
N LEU A 183 -21.46 13.08 17.77
CA LEU A 183 -20.35 13.22 18.73
C LEU A 183 -20.31 14.63 19.33
N GLU A 184 -20.50 15.68 18.53
CA GLU A 184 -20.57 17.06 19.03
C GLU A 184 -21.75 17.28 19.99
N LYS A 185 -22.90 16.66 19.73
CA LYS A 185 -24.04 16.71 20.67
C LYS A 185 -23.75 15.97 21.97
N LYS A 186 -22.99 14.87 21.91
CA LYS A 186 -22.73 13.98 23.05
C LYS A 186 -21.61 14.49 23.95
N TYR A 187 -20.59 15.14 23.39
CA TYR A 187 -19.38 15.55 24.09
C TYR A 187 -19.19 17.05 23.98
N SER A 188 -19.01 17.73 25.11
CA SER A 188 -18.85 19.19 25.16
C SER A 188 -17.47 19.68 24.75
N ASN A 189 -16.46 18.81 24.76
CA ASN A 189 -15.06 19.16 24.52
C ASN A 189 -14.46 18.25 23.44
N MET A 190 -13.68 18.85 22.52
CA MET A 190 -12.92 18.12 21.50
C MET A 190 -11.43 18.44 21.64
N TRP A 191 -10.59 17.42 21.59
CA TRP A 191 -9.13 17.55 21.53
C TRP A 191 -8.66 17.17 20.13
N MET A 192 -7.84 18.02 19.53
CA MET A 192 -7.21 17.77 18.24
C MET A 192 -5.70 17.75 18.40
N LEU A 193 -5.07 16.72 17.85
CA LEU A 193 -3.62 16.56 17.81
C LEU A 193 -3.22 16.27 16.36
N ASP A 194 -2.28 17.05 15.83
CA ASP A 194 -1.65 16.81 14.54
C ASP A 194 -0.17 16.51 14.74
N ILE A 195 0.31 15.44 14.11
CA ILE A 195 1.69 14.97 14.22
C ILE A 195 2.40 15.31 12.92
N SER A 196 3.27 16.33 12.99
CA SER A 196 4.10 16.70 11.85
C SER A 196 5.11 15.59 11.53
N ASN A 197 5.37 15.38 10.23
CA ASN A 197 6.38 14.45 9.73
C ASN A 197 6.25 12.99 10.25
N CYS A 198 5.02 12.55 10.56
CA CYS A 198 4.73 11.29 11.25
C CYS A 198 5.57 10.10 10.77
N PHE A 199 5.57 9.78 9.47
CA PHE A 199 6.29 8.61 8.94
C PHE A 199 7.81 8.66 9.13
N ASN A 200 8.43 9.83 8.95
CA ASN A 200 9.87 9.98 9.16
C ASN A 200 10.26 10.00 10.65
N SER A 201 9.29 10.18 11.53
CA SER A 201 9.47 10.17 12.99
C SER A 201 9.21 8.79 13.62
N ILE A 202 8.85 7.77 12.84
CA ILE A 202 8.67 6.41 13.34
C ILE A 202 10.05 5.80 13.61
N TYR A 203 10.36 5.56 14.88
CA TYR A 203 11.52 4.76 15.26
C TYR A 203 11.19 3.29 15.06
N THR A 204 11.77 2.64 14.05
CA THR A 204 11.31 1.33 13.58
C THR A 204 11.40 0.23 14.62
N HIS A 205 12.46 0.23 15.46
CA HIS A 205 12.57 -0.68 16.60
C HIS A 205 11.42 -0.56 17.60
N SER A 206 10.72 0.59 17.66
CA SER A 206 9.55 0.75 18.53
C SER A 206 8.39 -0.17 18.12
N ILE A 207 8.30 -0.55 16.85
CA ILE A 207 7.29 -1.50 16.35
C ILE A 207 7.53 -2.87 16.97
N GLY A 208 8.78 -3.35 16.97
CA GLY A 208 9.15 -4.60 17.63
C GLY A 208 8.87 -4.58 19.13
N TRP A 209 9.16 -3.47 19.81
CA TRP A 209 8.87 -3.30 21.23
C TRP A 209 7.37 -3.29 21.53
N ALA A 210 6.57 -2.67 20.67
CA ALA A 210 5.12 -2.62 20.84
C ALA A 210 4.46 -3.99 20.68
N ILE A 211 5.01 -4.86 19.82
CA ILE A 211 4.46 -6.19 19.57
C ILE A 211 4.94 -7.20 20.63
N ASN A 212 6.24 -7.21 20.93
CA ASN A 212 6.86 -8.27 21.71
C ASN A 212 7.24 -7.85 23.15
N ASN A 213 7.06 -6.59 23.53
CA ASN A 213 7.64 -5.97 24.74
C ASN A 213 9.16 -5.73 24.65
N LYS A 214 9.65 -4.67 25.28
CA LYS A 214 11.04 -4.18 25.21
C LYS A 214 12.06 -5.21 25.72
N GLU A 215 11.73 -5.92 26.80
CA GLU A 215 12.63 -6.92 27.39
C GLU A 215 12.83 -8.12 26.46
N TYR A 216 11.74 -8.64 25.90
CA TYR A 216 11.78 -9.71 24.92
C TYR A 216 12.56 -9.28 23.68
N SER A 217 12.26 -8.12 23.10
CA SER A 217 12.99 -7.64 21.92
C SER A 217 14.49 -7.49 22.16
N LYS A 218 14.91 -7.03 23.35
CA LYS A 218 16.34 -6.95 23.70
C LYS A 218 17.00 -8.33 23.84
N PHE A 219 16.29 -9.29 24.43
CA PHE A 219 16.79 -10.66 24.59
C PHE A 219 17.00 -11.33 23.23
N TYR A 220 16.04 -11.21 22.32
CA TYR A 220 16.11 -11.83 20.99
C TYR A 220 16.89 -11.00 19.96
N ALA A 221 17.09 -9.69 20.15
CA ALA A 221 18.07 -8.93 19.36
C ALA A 221 19.50 -9.49 19.51
N SER A 222 19.82 -10.11 20.65
CA SER A 222 21.12 -10.75 20.88
C SER A 222 21.26 -12.13 20.23
N LYS A 223 20.13 -12.79 19.96
CA LYS A 223 20.03 -14.12 19.33
C LYS A 223 19.27 -13.94 18.02
N ARG A 224 19.94 -13.62 16.90
CA ARG A 224 19.35 -13.43 15.54
C ARG A 224 18.14 -14.37 15.26
N VAL A 225 16.95 -13.98 15.68
CA VAL A 225 15.71 -14.77 15.57
C VAL A 225 14.72 -13.87 14.86
N PHE A 226 14.40 -14.30 13.64
CA PHE A 226 13.66 -13.53 12.65
C PHE A 226 12.22 -13.27 13.09
N HIS A 227 11.88 -12.00 13.33
CA HIS A 227 10.52 -11.57 13.64
C HIS A 227 9.91 -10.75 12.49
N ILE A 228 8.58 -10.73 12.37
CA ILE A 228 7.83 -9.92 11.39
C ILE A 228 8.23 -8.44 11.42
N SER A 229 8.63 -7.92 12.59
CA SER A 229 9.12 -6.55 12.74
C SER A 229 10.46 -6.29 12.02
N GLU A 230 11.30 -7.31 11.82
CA GLU A 230 12.57 -7.16 11.11
C GLU A 230 12.39 -7.17 9.58
N LYS A 231 11.30 -7.77 9.06
CA LYS A 231 10.95 -7.71 7.62
C LYS A 231 10.51 -6.32 7.13
N ILE A 232 10.23 -5.40 8.06
CA ILE A 232 9.87 -4.00 7.73
C ILE A 232 11.13 -3.13 7.63
N ASP A 233 12.22 -3.55 8.28
CA ASP A 233 13.51 -2.86 8.33
C ASP A 233 14.60 -3.49 7.43
N SER A 234 14.28 -4.60 6.76
CA SER A 234 15.16 -5.31 5.80
C SER A 234 14.72 -5.10 4.37
#